data_AF-A0A1H5CQH9-F1
#
_entry.id   AF-A0A1H5CQH9-F1
#
_cell.length_a   1.000
_cell.length_b   1.000
_cell.length_c   1.000
_cell.angle_alpha   90.00
_cell.angle_beta   90.00
_cell.angle_gamma   90.00
#
_symmetry.space_group_name_H-M   'P 1'
#
loop_
_entity.id
_entity.type
_entity.pdbx_description
1 polymer ?
#
loop_
_entity_poly.entity_id
_entity_poly.type
_entity_poly.pdbx_seq_one_letter_code
_entity_poly.pdbx_strand_id
1 'polypeptide(L)' 'MRMLDTTRELADETLISDLELTTRIRNALAAAGVKTVGEVREMFDKALLSLPDFGQYSLSCLRGKLSQPSTRR' A
#
# COMPACT_ATOMS: atom_id res chain seq x y z
N MET A 1 -9.75 -23.47 -6.65
CA MET A 1 -10.07 -22.12 -6.11
C MET A 1 -8.83 -21.26 -6.33
N ARG A 2 -9.00 -20.04 -6.83
CA ARG A 2 -8.00 -19.27 -7.59
C ARG A 2 -6.60 -19.24 -6.95
N MET A 3 -5.61 -19.70 -7.74
CA MET A 3 -4.22 -19.27 -7.64
C MET A 3 -4.20 -17.76 -7.81
N LEU A 4 -3.78 -17.01 -6.80
CA LEU A 4 -3.44 -15.60 -6.96
C LEU A 4 -2.07 -15.39 -6.33
N ASP A 5 -1.10 -15.42 -7.25
CA ASP A 5 0.08 -14.55 -7.26
C ASP A 5 1.17 -14.79 -6.20
N THR A 6 2.09 -15.67 -6.59
CA THR A 6 3.48 -15.74 -6.09
C THR A 6 4.28 -14.48 -6.50
N THR A 7 3.82 -13.28 -6.16
CA THR A 7 4.69 -12.10 -6.20
C THR A 7 5.26 -11.90 -4.81
N ARG A 8 6.41 -12.55 -4.58
CA ARG A 8 7.22 -12.47 -3.36
C ARG A 8 7.92 -11.11 -3.28
N GLU A 9 7.14 -10.04 -3.24
CA GLU A 9 7.56 -8.66 -3.02
C GLU A 9 6.68 -8.12 -1.88
N LEU A 10 7.29 -7.93 -0.70
CA LEU A 10 6.66 -7.64 0.60
C LEU A 10 5.62 -8.66 1.07
N ALA A 11 5.74 -9.12 2.32
CA ALA A 11 4.77 -10.04 2.88
C ALA A 11 3.44 -9.31 3.12
N ASP A 12 2.30 -9.95 2.87
CA ASP A 12 0.99 -9.32 3.09
C ASP A 12 0.74 -8.95 4.56
N GLU A 13 1.43 -9.63 5.48
CA GLU A 13 1.46 -9.33 6.92
C GLU A 13 2.32 -8.11 7.28
N THR A 14 3.14 -7.59 6.35
CA THR A 14 3.95 -6.40 6.59
C THR A 14 3.05 -5.21 6.87
N LEU A 15 3.31 -4.52 7.97
CA LEU A 15 2.55 -3.34 8.36
C LEU A 15 2.90 -2.15 7.46
N ILE A 16 1.90 -1.39 7.07
CA ILE A 16 2.09 -0.09 6.39
C ILE A 16 2.90 0.89 7.25
N SER A 17 2.90 0.70 8.57
CA SER A 17 3.72 1.48 9.50
C SER A 17 5.21 1.13 9.45
N ASP A 18 5.57 -0.08 9.01
CA ASP A 18 6.95 -0.52 8.80
C ASP A 18 7.52 0.05 7.49
N LEU A 19 6.64 0.36 6.54
CA LEU A 19 7.01 1.04 5.31
C LEU A 19 7.29 2.52 5.56
N GLU A 20 8.39 3.02 5.00
CA GLU A 20 8.73 4.43 4.99
C GLU A 20 7.82 5.21 4.03
N LEU A 21 6.59 5.47 4.48
CA LEU A 21 5.57 6.23 3.78
C LEU A 21 5.39 7.62 4.40
N THR A 22 4.90 8.55 3.60
CA THR A 22 4.56 9.89 4.06
C THR A 22 3.36 9.84 5.02
N THR A 23 3.33 10.72 6.02
CA THR A 23 2.23 10.79 7.00
C THR A 23 0.85 10.93 6.34
N ARG A 24 0.77 11.61 5.19
CA ARG A 24 -0.45 11.72 4.37
C ARG A 24 -0.97 10.36 3.91
N ILE A 25 -0.09 9.52 3.38
CA ILE A 25 -0.44 8.18 2.90
C ILE A 25 -0.87 7.30 4.07
N ARG A 26 -0.12 7.30 5.18
CA ARG A 26 -0.51 6.57 6.40
C ARG A 26 -1.87 7.00 6.94
N ASN A 27 -2.14 8.30 7.02
CA ASN A 27 -3.42 8.80 7.52
C ASN A 27 -4.58 8.39 6.61
N ALA A 28 -4.39 8.45 5.30
CA ALA A 28 -5.40 8.02 4.34
C ALA A 28 -5.66 6.50 4.43
N LEU A 29 -4.61 5.68 4.52
CA LEU A 29 -4.73 4.24 4.71
C LEU A 29 -5.38 3.90 6.05
N ALA A 30 -4.99 4.57 7.14
CA ALA A 30 -5.61 4.40 8.45
C ALA A 30 -7.09 4.82 8.45
N ALA A 31 -7.46 5.91 7.76
CA ALA A 31 -8.84 6.33 7.59
C ALA A 31 -9.66 5.32 6.78
N ALA A 32 -9.01 4.66 5.82
CA ALA A 32 -9.58 3.56 5.05
C ALA A 32 -9.62 2.21 5.80
N GLY A 33 -9.07 2.15 7.02
CA GLY A 33 -8.98 0.94 7.84
C GLY A 33 -7.82 0.01 7.48
N VAL A 34 -6.96 0.42 6.54
CA VAL A 34 -5.89 -0.40 5.97
C VAL A 34 -4.63 -0.34 6.83
N LYS A 35 -4.16 -1.50 7.26
CA LYS A 35 -3.01 -1.62 8.19
C LYS A 35 -1.84 -2.42 7.63
N THR A 36 -2.10 -3.31 6.68
CA THR A 36 -1.09 -4.20 6.12
C THR A 36 -0.95 -4.03 4.61
N VAL A 37 0.15 -4.53 4.06
CA VAL A 37 0.40 -4.53 2.61
C VAL A 37 -0.67 -5.32 1.87
N GLY A 38 -1.09 -6.46 2.39
CA GLY A 38 -2.15 -7.27 1.78
C GLY A 38 -3.44 -6.48 1.61
N GLU A 39 -3.86 -5.79 2.66
CA GLU A 39 -5.07 -4.96 2.66
C GLU A 39 -4.98 -3.80 1.65
N VAL A 40 -3.80 -3.16 1.51
CA VAL A 40 -3.58 -2.16 0.45
C VAL A 40 -3.67 -2.79 -0.95
N ARG A 41 -3.15 -4.01 -1.11
CA ARG A 41 -3.12 -4.72 -2.39
C ARG A 41 -4.53 -5.13 -2.83
N GLU A 42 -5.39 -5.46 -1.87
CA GLU A 42 -6.82 -5.73 -2.08
C GLU A 42 -7.64 -4.45 -2.30
N MET A 43 -7.16 -3.30 -1.81
CA MET A 43 -7.79 -2.01 -2.10
C MET A 43 -7.62 -1.58 -3.55
N PHE A 44 -8.70 -1.02 -4.11
CA PHE A 44 -8.71 -0.45 -5.45
C PHE A 44 -8.11 0.96 -5.47
N ASP A 45 -7.36 1.27 -6.53
CA ASP A 45 -6.77 2.58 -6.76
C ASP A 45 -7.81 3.71 -6.75
N LYS A 46 -9.02 3.41 -7.21
CA LYS A 46 -10.15 4.35 -7.20
C LYS A 46 -10.62 4.69 -5.78
N ALA A 47 -10.61 3.73 -4.85
CA ALA A 47 -10.99 3.96 -3.47
C ALA A 47 -9.95 4.87 -2.79
N LEU A 48 -8.67 4.61 -3.04
CA LEU A 48 -7.57 5.43 -2.56
C LEU A 48 -7.64 6.86 -3.12
N LEU A 49 -7.84 7.03 -4.42
CA LEU A 49 -8.01 8.35 -5.07
C LEU A 49 -9.26 9.11 -4.62
N SER A 50 -10.22 8.43 -4.00
CA SER A 50 -11.43 9.07 -3.47
C SER A 50 -11.23 9.63 -2.05
N LEU A 51 -10.10 9.34 -1.40
CA LEU A 51 -9.83 9.83 -0.05
C LEU A 51 -9.46 11.33 -0.09
N PRO A 52 -10.05 12.15 0.81
CA PRO A 52 -9.59 13.52 0.99
C PRO A 52 -8.12 13.47 1.40
N ASP A 53 -7.26 14.27 0.75
CA ASP A 53 -5.80 14.28 0.89
C ASP A 53 -5.01 13.16 0.20
N PHE A 54 -5.65 12.32 -0.63
CA PHE A 54 -4.98 11.27 -1.39
C PHE A 54 -5.04 11.55 -2.90
N GLY A 55 -3.91 12.01 -3.45
CA GLY A 55 -3.79 12.33 -4.87
C GLY A 55 -3.12 11.22 -5.69
N GLN A 56 -3.08 11.42 -7.01
CA GLN A 56 -2.36 10.55 -7.95
C GLN A 56 -0.88 10.36 -7.56
N TYR A 57 -0.24 11.42 -7.06
CA TYR A 57 1.12 11.36 -6.55
C TYR A 57 1.27 10.42 -5.34
N SER A 58 0.37 10.54 -4.35
CA SER A 58 0.36 9.65 -3.18
C SER A 58 0.14 8.20 -3.56
N LEU A 59 -0.75 7.95 -4.53
CA LEU A 59 -1.00 6.61 -5.06
C LEU A 59 0.23 6.03 -5.75
N SER A 60 0.86 6.82 -6.62
CA SER A 60 2.07 6.41 -7.33
C SER A 60 3.23 6.13 -6.38
N CYS A 61 3.40 6.95 -5.34
CA CYS A 61 4.40 6.74 -4.30
C CYS A 61 4.13 5.46 -3.50
N LEU A 62 2.88 5.21 -3.09
CA LEU A 62 2.47 3.98 -2.41
C LEU A 62 2.72 2.74 -3.27
N ARG A 63 2.22 2.73 -4.52
CA ARG A 63 2.45 1.63 -5.47
C ARG A 63 3.93 1.42 -5.74
N GLY A 64 4.71 2.49 -5.89
CA GLY A 64 6.16 2.42 -6.04
C GLY A 64 6.85 1.76 -4.84
N LYS A 65 6.40 2.04 -3.61
CA LYS A 65 6.92 1.38 -2.39
C LYS A 65 6.54 -0.09 -2.30
N LEU A 66 5.34 -0.45 -2.74
CA LEU A 66 4.87 -1.84 -2.75
C LEU A 66 5.49 -2.67 -3.88
N SER A 67 5.83 -2.04 -5.02
CA SER A 67 6.54 -2.66 -6.14
C SER A 67 8.06 -2.58 -6.02
N GLN A 68 8.61 -1.83 -5.07
CA GLN A 68 10.04 -1.90 -4.80
C GLN A 68 10.30 -3.16 -3.99
N PRO A 69 11.14 -4.11 -4.48
CA PRO A 69 11.68 -5.13 -3.61
C PRO A 69 12.41 -4.38 -2.50
N SER A 70 12.18 -4.78 -1.25
CA SER A 70 12.95 -4.31 -0.09
C SER A 70 14.40 -4.74 -0.30
N THR A 71 15.13 -4.01 -1.13
CA THR A 71 16.54 -4.23 -1.40
C THR A 71 17.29 -3.73 -0.18
N ARG A 72 17.36 -4.63 0.80
CA ARG A 72 18.18 -4.48 1.98
C ARG A 72 19.64 -4.55 1.51
N ARG A 73 20.29 -3.38 1.40
CA ARG A 73 21.75 -3.30 1.50
C ARG A 73 22.13 -3.02 2.95
#